data_AF-Q3JKC1-F1
#
_entry.id   AF-Q3JKC1-F1
#
_cell.length_a   1.000
_cell.length_b   1.000
_cell.length_c   1.000
_cell.angle_alpha   90.00
_cell.angle_beta   90.00
_cell.angle_gamma   90.00
#
_symmetry.space_group_name_H-M   'P 1'
#
loop_
_entity.id
_entity.type
_entity.pdbx_description
1 polymer ?
#
loop_
_entity_poly.entity_id
_entity_poly.type
_entity_poly.pdbx_seq_one_letter_code
_entity_poly.pdbx_strand_id
1 'polypeptide(L)'
;MRGRAPRSCGNLIGPRGPPIARHYNSITSRAAPRAIRWFPSIRTRLIMNRILAGQERYNRPAVFFHWAIFLLVALAYFAIEVRGPKGTDSRVFWSNVHYLAGSLVLALAVLRIVWRFAGGAPRELPQPAWLALFAKLAHLALYAFIVAQPLLGIMTLNFGGKPVTLAGIDWSFTLFAPNAALRSTVKEAHELIGNVFYYVIGLHALAALWHHFVKRDATLRRMTF
;
A
#
# COMPACT_ATOMS: atom_id res chain seq x y z
N MET A 1 -85.51 -35.64 12.05
CA MET A 1 -86.01 -34.26 11.84
C MET A 1 -85.56 -33.80 10.46
N ARG A 2 -86.53 -33.39 9.61
CA ARG A 2 -86.52 -32.45 8.45
C ARG A 2 -85.21 -32.34 7.62
N GLY A 3 -85.13 -32.49 6.29
CA GLY A 3 -86.13 -32.55 5.21
C GLY A 3 -85.83 -31.51 4.11
N ARG A 4 -85.80 -31.96 2.84
CA ARG A 4 -85.92 -31.20 1.54
C ARG A 4 -84.77 -30.25 1.14
N ALA A 5 -84.48 -29.95 -0.13
CA ALA A 5 -84.75 -30.45 -1.50
C ALA A 5 -83.99 -29.49 -2.49
N PRO A 6 -83.83 -29.81 -3.78
CA PRO A 6 -82.91 -29.15 -4.72
C PRO A 6 -83.59 -28.11 -5.66
N ARG A 7 -82.80 -27.26 -6.34
CA ARG A 7 -83.16 -26.39 -7.49
C ARG A 7 -81.89 -26.06 -8.28
N SER A 8 -81.85 -25.85 -9.60
CA SER A 8 -82.71 -26.15 -10.75
C SER A 8 -81.88 -25.83 -12.01
N CYS A 9 -82.13 -26.53 -13.11
CA CYS A 9 -81.65 -26.19 -14.45
C CYS A 9 -82.12 -24.79 -14.89
N GLY A 10 -81.32 -24.13 -15.73
CA GLY A 10 -81.67 -22.87 -16.41
C GLY A 10 -80.83 -22.69 -17.67
N ASN A 11 -81.38 -23.18 -18.78
CA ASN A 11 -80.91 -23.00 -20.14
C ASN A 11 -81.15 -21.53 -20.57
N LEU A 12 -80.19 -20.85 -21.19
CA LEU A 12 -80.46 -19.68 -22.02
C LEU A 12 -79.68 -19.75 -23.33
N ILE A 13 -80.49 -19.82 -24.39
CA ILE A 13 -80.16 -19.88 -25.81
C ILE A 13 -80.25 -18.46 -26.38
N GLY A 14 -79.27 -18.08 -27.20
CA GLY A 14 -79.44 -17.16 -28.34
C GLY A 14 -78.60 -15.86 -28.32
N PRO A 15 -78.35 -15.19 -29.47
CA PRO A 15 -78.54 -15.61 -30.86
C PRO A 15 -77.24 -15.56 -31.72
N ARG A 16 -77.33 -16.18 -32.90
CA ARG A 16 -76.32 -16.21 -33.97
C ARG A 16 -76.20 -14.84 -34.66
N GLY A 17 -74.98 -14.36 -34.86
CA GLY A 17 -74.62 -13.27 -35.78
C GLY A 17 -73.78 -13.79 -36.96
N PRO A 18 -73.83 -13.16 -38.15
CA PRO A 18 -73.31 -13.71 -39.41
C PRO A 18 -71.79 -13.49 -39.62
N PRO A 19 -71.17 -14.19 -40.59
CA PRO A 19 -69.71 -14.30 -40.69
C PRO A 19 -69.12 -13.09 -41.44
N ILE A 20 -68.06 -12.50 -40.88
CA ILE A 20 -67.24 -11.51 -41.59
C ILE A 20 -65.88 -12.14 -41.87
N ALA A 21 -65.68 -12.48 -43.14
CA ALA A 21 -64.39 -12.86 -43.69
C ALA A 21 -63.39 -11.70 -43.49
N ARG A 22 -62.22 -12.00 -42.91
CA ARG A 22 -61.04 -11.13 -43.01
C ARG A 22 -59.86 -11.95 -43.51
N HIS A 23 -59.49 -11.63 -44.74
CA HIS A 23 -58.16 -11.84 -45.29
C HIS A 23 -57.08 -11.39 -44.30
N TYR A 24 -56.17 -12.30 -43.94
CA TYR A 24 -54.87 -11.92 -43.42
C TYR A 24 -53.83 -12.15 -44.51
N ASN A 25 -53.33 -11.05 -45.04
CA ASN A 25 -52.20 -10.99 -45.96
C ASN A 25 -50.92 -11.47 -45.25
N SER A 26 -50.15 -12.29 -45.96
CA SER A 26 -48.76 -12.63 -45.66
C SER A 26 -47.86 -11.40 -45.87
N ILE A 27 -47.27 -10.86 -44.79
CA ILE A 27 -46.28 -9.78 -44.87
C ILE A 27 -45.05 -10.14 -44.01
N THR A 28 -44.02 -10.57 -44.74
CA THR A 28 -42.57 -10.33 -44.60
C THR A 28 -41.81 -10.72 -43.33
N SER A 29 -40.82 -11.59 -43.54
CA SER A 29 -39.70 -11.86 -42.62
C SER A 29 -38.92 -10.58 -42.33
N ARG A 30 -38.84 -10.17 -41.06
CA ARG A 30 -37.84 -9.20 -40.61
C ARG A 30 -36.48 -9.89 -40.47
N ALA A 31 -35.52 -9.51 -41.31
CA ALA A 31 -34.12 -9.82 -41.11
C ALA A 31 -33.61 -9.18 -39.80
N ALA A 32 -32.95 -9.96 -38.95
CA ALA A 32 -32.30 -9.45 -37.75
C ALA A 32 -31.06 -8.62 -38.13
N PRO A 33 -30.82 -7.45 -37.50
CA PRO A 33 -29.62 -6.66 -37.77
C PRO A 33 -28.37 -7.40 -37.27
N ARG A 34 -27.37 -7.54 -38.15
CA ARG A 34 -26.05 -8.08 -37.82
C ARG A 34 -25.43 -7.24 -36.71
N ALA A 35 -25.19 -7.85 -35.55
CA ALA A 35 -24.43 -7.25 -34.47
C ALA A 35 -23.00 -6.95 -34.95
N ILE A 36 -22.66 -5.67 -35.05
CA ILE A 36 -21.29 -5.21 -35.32
C ILE A 36 -20.47 -5.54 -34.08
N ARG A 37 -19.72 -6.65 -34.14
CA ARG A 37 -18.79 -7.04 -33.09
C ARG A 37 -17.54 -6.17 -33.21
N TRP A 38 -17.51 -5.06 -32.47
CA TRP A 38 -16.33 -4.19 -32.36
C TRP A 38 -15.20 -4.95 -31.65
N PHE A 39 -14.31 -5.58 -32.44
CA PHE A 39 -13.05 -6.09 -31.93
C PHE A 39 -12.03 -4.95 -31.92
N PRO A 40 -11.44 -4.58 -30.77
CA PRO A 40 -10.35 -3.61 -30.75
C PRO A 40 -9.18 -4.12 -31.61
N SER A 41 -8.55 -3.23 -32.39
CA SER A 41 -7.39 -3.60 -33.19
C SER A 41 -6.28 -4.19 -32.30
N ILE A 42 -5.46 -5.10 -32.85
CA ILE A 42 -4.31 -5.71 -32.14
C ILE A 42 -3.40 -4.62 -31.54
N ARG A 43 -3.24 -3.49 -32.25
CA ARG A 43 -2.47 -2.32 -31.80
C ARG A 43 -3.07 -1.67 -30.56
N THR A 44 -4.39 -1.51 -30.50
CA THR A 44 -5.10 -0.98 -29.32
C THR A 44 -4.94 -1.92 -28.12
N ARG A 45 -5.00 -3.24 -28.34
CA ARG A 45 -4.77 -4.26 -27.30
C ARG A 45 -3.35 -4.22 -26.74
N LEU A 46 -2.35 -4.06 -27.60
CA LEU A 46 -0.94 -3.98 -27.20
C LEU A 46 -0.63 -2.70 -26.42
N ILE A 47 -1.22 -1.57 -26.81
CA ILE A 47 -1.08 -0.30 -26.09
C ILE A 47 -1.78 -0.38 -24.73
N MET A 48 -3.02 -0.90 -24.67
CA MET A 48 -3.71 -1.12 -23.39
C MET A 48 -2.95 -2.10 -22.50
N ASN A 49 -2.42 -3.20 -23.04
CA ASN A 49 -1.62 -4.15 -22.25
C ASN A 49 -0.31 -3.53 -21.73
N ARG A 50 0.35 -2.63 -22.48
CA ARG A 50 1.50 -1.87 -21.97
C ARG A 50 1.12 -0.89 -20.87
N ILE A 51 -0.02 -0.20 -21.02
CA ILE A 51 -0.53 0.73 -20.01
C ILE A 51 -0.94 -0.03 -18.74
N LEU A 52 -1.66 -1.15 -18.87
CA LEU A 52 -2.06 -2.02 -17.76
C LEU A 52 -0.85 -2.71 -17.10
N ALA A 53 0.17 -3.10 -17.86
CA ALA A 53 1.42 -3.64 -17.32
C ALA A 53 2.25 -2.57 -16.59
N GLY A 54 2.17 -1.29 -17.00
CA GLY A 54 2.75 -0.17 -16.28
C GLY A 54 2.08 0.12 -14.92
N GLN A 55 0.85 -0.36 -14.72
CA GLN A 55 0.10 -0.25 -13.45
C GLN A 55 0.39 -1.39 -12.47
N GLU A 56 1.22 -2.36 -12.85
CA GLU A 56 1.62 -3.47 -11.99
C GLU A 56 2.77 -3.08 -11.06
N ARG A 57 3.78 -2.31 -11.53
CA ARG A 57 5.03 -2.05 -10.78
C ARG A 57 5.09 -0.65 -10.17
N TYR A 58 5.90 -0.50 -9.12
CA TYR A 58 6.24 0.83 -8.61
C TYR A 58 7.10 1.61 -9.61
N ASN A 59 6.93 2.93 -9.65
CA ASN A 59 7.79 3.78 -10.44
C ASN A 59 9.23 3.79 -9.89
N ARG A 60 10.21 4.07 -10.74
CA ARG A 60 11.65 3.97 -10.39
C ARG A 60 12.02 4.81 -9.15
N PRO A 61 11.51 6.06 -8.97
CA PRO A 61 11.80 6.81 -7.75
C PRO A 61 11.25 6.15 -6.47
N ALA A 62 10.06 5.56 -6.50
CA ALA A 62 9.50 4.85 -5.33
C ALA A 62 10.32 3.61 -4.95
N VAL A 63 10.83 2.87 -5.95
CA VAL A 63 11.75 1.74 -5.77
C VAL A 63 13.09 2.23 -5.20
N PHE A 64 13.66 3.29 -5.76
CA PHE A 64 14.89 3.91 -5.27
C PHE A 64 14.76 4.32 -3.80
N PHE A 65 13.74 5.10 -3.43
CA PHE A 65 13.54 5.52 -2.05
C PHE A 65 13.40 4.34 -1.10
N HIS A 66 12.78 3.24 -1.54
CA HIS A 66 12.61 2.06 -0.67
C HIS A 66 13.94 1.42 -0.34
N TRP A 67 14.71 1.08 -1.36
CA TRP A 67 15.98 0.39 -1.18
C TRP A 67 17.04 1.28 -0.56
N ALA A 68 17.08 2.58 -0.90
CA ALA A 68 17.98 3.53 -0.27
C ALA A 68 17.69 3.64 1.24
N ILE A 69 16.43 3.81 1.63
CA ILE A 69 16.06 3.86 3.06
C ILE A 69 16.37 2.53 3.75
N PHE A 70 16.06 1.39 3.13
CA PHE A 70 16.37 0.08 3.69
C PHE A 70 17.88 -0.07 3.96
N LEU A 71 18.73 0.27 3.00
CA LEU A 71 20.19 0.19 3.16
C LEU A 71 20.71 1.15 4.24
N LEU A 72 20.17 2.36 4.32
CA LEU A 72 20.55 3.32 5.36
C LEU A 72 20.09 2.87 6.75
N VAL A 73 18.89 2.30 6.88
CA VAL A 73 18.42 1.71 8.15
C VAL A 73 19.32 0.54 8.55
N ALA A 74 19.66 -0.35 7.62
CA ALA A 74 20.60 -1.45 7.86
C ALA A 74 21.97 -0.94 8.30
N LEU A 75 22.50 0.12 7.65
CA LEU A 75 23.75 0.76 8.03
C LEU A 75 23.67 1.39 9.43
N ALA A 76 22.56 2.06 9.76
CA ALA A 76 22.37 2.68 11.07
C ALA A 76 22.38 1.64 12.20
N TYR A 77 21.70 0.49 12.00
CA TYR A 77 21.76 -0.62 12.94
C TYR A 77 23.13 -1.27 12.99
N PHE A 78 23.75 -1.56 11.84
CA PHE A 78 25.10 -2.11 11.81
C PHE A 78 26.06 -1.24 12.63
N ALA A 79 26.04 0.07 12.40
CA ALA A 79 26.86 1.03 13.13
C ALA A 79 26.62 0.99 14.65
N ILE A 80 25.37 0.85 15.11
CA ILE A 80 25.09 0.82 16.56
C ILE A 80 25.59 -0.46 17.24
N GLU A 81 25.59 -1.58 16.52
CA GLU A 81 26.03 -2.88 17.02
C GLU A 81 27.56 -2.98 17.06
N VAL A 82 28.27 -2.43 16.07
CA VAL A 82 29.75 -2.57 15.97
C VAL A 82 30.54 -1.43 16.62
N ARG A 83 29.89 -0.39 17.13
CA ARG A 83 30.55 0.81 17.70
C ARG A 83 31.46 0.57 18.89
N GLY A 84 31.38 -0.59 19.55
CA GLY A 84 32.23 -0.91 20.69
C GLY A 84 32.00 -0.04 21.95
N PRO A 85 32.92 -0.10 22.92
CA PRO A 85 32.79 0.55 24.23
C PRO A 85 32.84 2.08 24.17
N LYS A 86 32.22 2.74 25.15
CA LYS A 86 32.30 4.20 25.29
C LYS A 86 33.75 4.65 25.50
N GLY A 87 34.08 5.82 24.93
CA GLY A 87 35.43 6.41 25.04
C GLY A 87 36.45 5.93 24.00
N THR A 88 36.06 5.03 23.10
CA THR A 88 36.95 4.53 22.02
C THR A 88 36.76 5.31 20.72
N ASP A 89 37.78 5.34 19.86
CA ASP A 89 37.68 5.93 18.52
C ASP A 89 36.65 5.22 17.64
N SER A 90 36.54 3.89 17.79
CA SER A 90 35.49 3.08 17.15
C SER A 90 34.09 3.61 17.50
N ARG A 91 33.86 3.93 18.78
CA ARG A 91 32.57 4.49 19.24
C ARG A 91 32.27 5.81 18.58
N VAL A 92 33.26 6.69 18.49
CA VAL A 92 33.09 8.01 17.87
C VAL A 92 32.75 7.84 16.39
N PHE A 93 33.54 7.06 15.66
CA PHE A 93 33.34 6.82 14.24
C PHE A 93 31.96 6.24 13.94
N TRP A 94 31.60 5.11 14.55
CA TRP A 94 30.33 4.44 14.26
C TRP A 94 29.12 5.19 14.78
N SER A 95 29.24 5.97 15.86
CA SER A 95 28.15 6.87 16.26
C SER A 95 27.89 7.96 15.21
N ASN A 96 28.96 8.51 14.61
CA ASN A 96 28.81 9.48 13.53
C ASN A 96 28.20 8.86 12.26
N VAL A 97 28.60 7.63 11.90
CA VAL A 97 27.95 6.88 10.81
C VAL A 97 26.46 6.69 11.09
N HIS A 98 26.08 6.34 12.32
CA HIS A 98 24.69 6.21 12.73
C HIS A 98 23.93 7.54 12.60
N TYR A 99 24.51 8.66 13.04
CA TYR A 99 23.90 9.99 12.91
C TYR A 99 23.69 10.40 11.44
N LEU A 100 24.68 10.12 10.59
CA LEU A 100 24.59 10.38 9.16
C LEU A 100 23.48 9.54 8.52
N ALA A 101 23.51 8.23 8.74
CA ALA A 101 22.53 7.31 8.19
C ALA A 101 21.10 7.65 8.66
N GLY A 102 20.90 7.90 9.95
CA GLY A 102 19.60 8.30 10.51
C GLY A 102 19.08 9.63 9.93
N SER A 103 19.95 10.62 9.77
CA SER A 103 19.58 11.91 9.19
C SER A 103 19.19 11.79 7.71
N LEU A 104 19.92 10.96 6.94
CA LEU A 104 19.57 10.65 5.56
C LEU A 104 18.27 9.85 5.44
N VAL A 105 18.00 8.90 6.35
CA VAL A 105 16.71 8.19 6.43
C VAL A 105 15.58 9.19 6.59
N LEU A 106 15.69 10.14 7.52
CA LEU A 106 14.63 11.15 7.73
C LEU A 106 14.40 11.99 6.47
N ALA A 107 15.47 12.48 5.84
CA ALA A 107 15.37 13.27 4.62
C ALA A 107 14.70 12.48 3.48
N LEU A 108 15.16 11.25 3.21
CA LEU A 108 14.59 10.41 2.17
C LEU A 108 13.18 9.92 2.52
N ALA A 109 12.86 9.74 3.79
CA ALA A 109 11.51 9.38 4.24
C ALA A 109 10.51 10.50 3.93
N VAL A 110 10.87 11.76 4.20
CA VAL A 110 10.04 12.91 3.82
C VAL A 110 9.82 12.95 2.31
N LEU A 111 10.90 12.83 1.51
CA LEU A 111 10.80 12.81 0.05
C LEU A 111 9.95 11.62 -0.45
N ARG A 112 10.11 10.44 0.15
CA ARG A 112 9.31 9.25 -0.16
C ARG A 112 7.83 9.48 0.12
N ILE A 113 7.49 10.10 1.25
CA ILE A 113 6.11 10.40 1.64
C ILE A 113 5.49 11.39 0.67
N VAL A 114 6.19 12.49 0.36
CA VAL A 114 5.76 13.48 -0.64
C VAL A 114 5.54 12.81 -2.00
N TRP A 115 6.50 11.98 -2.43
CA TRP A 115 6.40 11.24 -3.69
C TRP A 115 5.22 10.27 -3.70
N ARG A 116 4.95 9.60 -2.58
CA ARG A 116 3.81 8.69 -2.43
C ARG A 116 2.48 9.43 -2.55
N PHE A 117 2.37 10.62 -1.98
CA PHE A 117 1.16 11.44 -2.10
C PHE A 117 0.98 12.02 -3.51
N ALA A 118 2.07 12.44 -4.16
CA ALA A 118 2.03 13.02 -5.51
C ALA A 118 1.80 11.96 -6.62
N GLY A 119 2.47 10.80 -6.51
CA GLY A 119 2.48 9.77 -7.56
C GLY A 119 1.61 8.55 -7.29
N GLY A 120 1.06 8.42 -6.08
CA GLY A 120 0.17 7.31 -5.71
C GLY A 120 0.86 5.94 -5.60
N ALA A 121 0.04 4.90 -5.70
CA ALA A 121 0.42 3.50 -5.60
C ALA A 121 0.01 2.74 -6.86
N PRO A 122 0.77 1.71 -7.29
CA PRO A 122 0.22 0.69 -8.17
C PRO A 122 -1.04 0.07 -7.55
N ARG A 123 -1.92 -0.44 -8.40
CA ARG A 123 -3.17 -1.06 -7.94
C ARG A 123 -2.89 -2.22 -6.98
N GLU A 124 -3.62 -2.27 -5.87
CA GLU A 124 -3.53 -3.36 -4.89
C GLU A 124 -3.76 -4.72 -5.57
N LEU A 125 -2.97 -5.71 -5.18
CA LEU A 125 -3.16 -7.09 -5.64
C LEU A 125 -4.43 -7.68 -5.01
N PRO A 126 -5.18 -8.54 -5.73
CA PRO A 126 -6.32 -9.24 -5.15
C PRO A 126 -5.89 -10.06 -3.92
N GLN A 127 -6.49 -9.76 -2.77
CA GLN A 127 -6.19 -10.42 -1.51
C GLN A 127 -7.37 -10.33 -0.53
N PRO A 128 -7.46 -11.26 0.44
CA PRO A 128 -8.47 -11.17 1.49
C PRO A 128 -8.41 -9.84 2.23
N ALA A 129 -9.57 -9.31 2.64
CA ALA A 129 -9.66 -7.99 3.27
C ALA A 129 -8.79 -7.87 4.54
N TRP A 130 -8.68 -8.94 5.34
CA TRP A 130 -7.84 -8.97 6.53
C TRP A 130 -6.35 -8.82 6.19
N LEU A 131 -5.88 -9.46 5.11
CA LEU A 131 -4.49 -9.35 4.66
C LEU A 131 -4.19 -7.96 4.12
N ALA A 132 -5.15 -7.35 3.39
CA ALA A 132 -5.04 -5.97 2.95
C ALA A 132 -4.96 -4.98 4.13
N LEU A 133 -5.74 -5.21 5.20
CA LEU A 133 -5.69 -4.41 6.42
C LEU A 133 -4.31 -4.50 7.09
N PHE A 134 -3.78 -5.71 7.31
CA PHE A 134 -2.45 -5.88 7.91
C PHE A 134 -1.35 -5.26 7.05
N ALA A 135 -1.43 -5.36 5.71
CA ALA A 135 -0.50 -4.69 4.82
C ALA A 135 -0.56 -3.16 5.01
N LYS A 136 -1.75 -2.56 5.14
CA LYS A 136 -1.89 -1.12 5.40
C LYS A 136 -1.33 -0.72 6.76
N LEU A 137 -1.64 -1.49 7.81
CA LEU A 137 -1.12 -1.24 9.16
C LEU A 137 0.40 -1.37 9.22
N ALA A 138 0.98 -2.38 8.55
CA ALA A 138 2.43 -2.55 8.46
C ALA A 138 3.08 -1.36 7.74
N HIS A 139 2.53 -0.90 6.62
CA HIS A 139 3.05 0.29 5.93
C HIS A 139 2.94 1.54 6.80
N LEU A 140 1.80 1.76 7.46
CA LEU A 140 1.61 2.90 8.37
C LEU A 140 2.64 2.87 9.51
N ALA A 141 2.83 1.71 10.13
CA ALA A 141 3.85 1.51 11.15
C ALA A 141 5.24 1.84 10.60
N LEU A 142 5.65 1.25 9.47
CA LEU A 142 6.95 1.50 8.86
C LEU A 142 7.16 2.99 8.54
N TYR A 143 6.15 3.71 8.02
CA TYR A 143 6.24 5.15 7.80
C TYR A 143 6.42 5.92 9.11
N ALA A 144 5.70 5.55 10.17
CA ALA A 144 5.88 6.16 11.48
C ALA A 144 7.29 5.90 12.02
N PHE A 145 7.82 4.67 11.89
CA PHE A 145 9.16 4.33 12.37
C PHE A 145 10.27 5.08 11.64
N ILE A 146 10.26 5.12 10.30
CA ILE A 146 11.33 5.79 9.52
C ILE A 146 11.38 7.31 9.73
N VAL A 147 10.32 7.91 10.29
CA VAL A 147 10.27 9.33 10.65
C VAL A 147 10.56 9.52 12.14
N ALA A 148 9.86 8.80 13.02
CA ALA A 148 9.95 8.98 14.46
C ALA A 148 11.33 8.57 15.01
N GLN A 149 11.91 7.45 14.55
CA GLN A 149 13.20 6.98 15.03
C GLN A 149 14.33 8.01 14.87
N PRO A 150 14.60 8.53 13.65
CA PRO A 150 15.64 9.54 13.50
C PRO A 150 15.29 10.87 14.19
N LEU A 151 14.02 11.26 14.26
CA LEU A 151 13.62 12.44 15.03
C LEU A 151 13.94 12.30 16.53
N LEU A 152 13.64 11.14 17.14
CA LEU A 152 13.99 10.86 18.53
C LEU A 152 15.52 10.85 18.75
N GLY A 153 16.29 10.38 17.77
CA GLY A 153 17.75 10.44 17.79
C GLY A 153 18.28 11.88 17.77
N ILE A 154 17.73 12.72 16.89
CA ILE A 154 18.04 14.15 16.81
C ILE A 154 17.70 14.86 18.13
N MET A 155 16.50 14.61 18.65
CA MET A 155 16.05 15.15 19.94
C MET A 155 16.98 14.72 21.09
N THR A 156 17.46 13.47 21.11
CA THR A 156 18.39 12.99 22.15
C THR A 156 19.68 13.80 22.20
N LEU A 157 20.24 14.17 21.05
CA LEU A 157 21.43 15.01 20.95
C LEU A 157 21.13 16.47 21.31
N ASN A 158 20.10 17.05 20.68
CA ASN A 158 19.73 18.45 20.83
C ASN A 158 19.27 18.79 22.25
N PHE A 159 18.48 17.93 22.89
CA PHE A 159 18.09 18.09 24.30
C PHE A 159 19.27 17.98 25.26
N GLY A 160 20.35 17.28 24.85
CA GLY A 160 21.63 17.27 25.54
C GLY A 160 22.53 18.47 25.25
N GLY A 161 22.05 19.48 24.54
CA GLY A 161 22.81 20.68 24.20
C GLY A 161 23.83 20.49 23.08
N LYS A 162 23.72 19.40 22.30
CA LYS A 162 24.65 19.09 21.21
C LYS A 162 23.93 19.15 19.86
N PRO A 163 24.53 19.77 18.83
CA PRO A 163 24.01 19.66 17.49
C PRO A 163 24.14 18.21 16.99
N VAL A 164 23.38 17.88 15.94
CA VAL A 164 23.65 16.70 15.13
C VAL A 164 24.73 17.11 14.15
N THR A 165 25.89 16.44 14.23
CA THR A 165 27.01 16.67 13.32
C THR A 165 27.11 15.53 12.32
N LEU A 166 27.02 15.86 11.05
CA LEU A 166 27.14 14.91 9.94
C LEU A 166 28.61 14.85 9.54
N ALA A 167 29.37 14.01 10.24
CA ALA A 167 30.81 13.86 10.00
C ALA A 167 31.06 13.41 8.55
N GLY A 168 32.03 14.06 7.89
CA GLY A 168 32.36 13.84 6.47
C GLY A 168 31.80 14.88 5.50
N ILE A 169 30.84 15.72 5.93
CA ILE A 169 30.32 16.85 5.15
C ILE A 169 30.39 18.20 5.90
N ASP A 170 31.03 18.22 7.07
CA ASP A 170 31.25 19.39 7.94
C ASP A 170 30.00 20.25 8.21
N TRP A 171 28.84 19.59 8.22
CA TRP A 171 27.56 20.25 8.47
C TRP A 171 26.99 19.80 9.82
N SER A 172 26.54 20.79 10.60
CA SER A 172 25.89 20.58 11.89
C SER A 172 24.58 21.35 11.97
N PHE A 173 23.57 20.76 12.60
CA PHE A 173 22.27 21.40 12.77
C PHE A 173 21.63 21.08 14.12
N THR A 174 20.74 21.97 14.56
CA THR A 174 19.95 21.83 15.79
C THR A 174 18.51 22.18 15.46
N LEU A 175 17.58 21.27 15.74
CA LEU A 175 16.15 21.46 15.52
C LEU A 175 15.40 21.81 16.80
N PHE A 176 15.93 21.39 17.95
CA PHE A 176 15.27 21.55 19.25
C PHE A 176 16.20 22.24 20.25
N ALA A 177 15.63 23.11 21.09
CA ALA A 177 16.38 23.75 22.18
C ALA A 177 16.80 22.71 23.25
N PRO A 178 17.91 22.93 23.97
CA PRO A 178 18.34 22.05 25.05
C PRO A 178 17.25 21.85 26.11
N ASN A 179 17.08 20.61 26.58
CA ASN A 179 16.12 20.26 27.62
C ASN A 179 16.59 19.00 28.36
N ALA A 180 17.35 19.20 29.44
CA ALA A 180 17.93 18.10 30.20
C ALA A 180 16.88 17.17 30.82
N ALA A 181 15.69 17.69 31.17
CA ALA A 181 14.61 16.92 31.79
C ALA A 181 13.99 15.89 30.83
N LEU A 182 13.92 16.20 29.53
CA LEU A 182 13.36 15.29 28.52
C LEU A 182 14.40 14.37 27.85
N ARG A 183 15.68 14.71 27.96
CA ARG A 183 16.75 13.98 27.26
C ARG A 183 16.78 12.48 27.58
N SER A 184 16.68 12.11 28.85
CA SER A 184 16.71 10.69 29.27
C SER A 184 15.50 9.94 28.71
N THR A 185 14.30 10.48 28.89
CA THR A 185 13.05 9.88 28.42
C THR A 185 13.04 9.70 26.90
N VAL A 186 13.49 10.70 26.14
CA VAL A 186 13.56 10.60 24.67
C VAL A 186 14.61 9.57 24.23
N LYS A 187 15.75 9.51 24.92
CA LYS A 187 16.77 8.50 24.63
C LYS A 187 16.24 7.08 24.87
N GLU A 188 15.57 6.86 26.01
CA GLU A 188 14.96 5.57 26.34
C GLU A 188 13.87 5.20 25.32
N ALA A 189 13.03 6.16 24.92
CA ALA A 189 12.05 5.96 23.87
C ALA A 189 12.71 5.60 22.53
N HIS A 190 13.80 6.28 22.15
CA HIS A 190 14.56 5.97 20.95
C HIS A 190 15.08 4.52 20.99
N GLU A 191 15.71 4.11 22.09
CA GLU A 191 16.25 2.76 22.29
C GLU A 191 15.14 1.69 22.28
N LEU A 192 14.04 1.90 23.01
CA LEU A 192 12.91 0.97 23.07
C LEU A 192 12.23 0.81 21.71
N ILE A 193 11.86 1.93 21.08
CA ILE A 193 11.18 1.92 19.79
C ILE A 193 12.12 1.38 18.70
N GLY A 194 13.43 1.65 18.79
CA GLY A 194 14.44 1.08 17.92
C GLY A 194 14.53 -0.44 18.03
N ASN A 195 14.41 -0.99 19.24
CA ASN A 195 14.36 -2.43 19.46
C ASN A 195 13.08 -3.05 18.89
N VAL A 196 11.92 -2.41 19.07
CA VAL A 196 10.65 -2.86 18.46
C VAL A 196 10.73 -2.85 16.93
N PHE A 197 11.42 -1.87 16.35
CA PHE A 197 11.50 -1.69 14.91
C PHE A 197 12.21 -2.86 14.19
N TYR A 198 13.18 -3.55 14.83
CA TYR A 198 13.74 -4.80 14.30
C TYR A 198 12.67 -5.83 13.97
N TYR A 199 11.71 -6.04 14.87
CA TYR A 199 10.63 -7.01 14.67
C TYR A 199 9.70 -6.58 13.54
N VAL A 200 9.39 -5.28 13.45
CA VAL A 200 8.52 -4.75 12.39
C VAL A 200 9.17 -4.90 11.01
N ILE A 201 10.47 -4.60 10.88
CA ILE A 201 11.23 -4.81 9.64
C ILE A 201 11.29 -6.31 9.31
N GLY A 202 11.58 -7.15 10.30
CA GLY A 202 11.64 -8.60 10.15
C GLY A 202 10.33 -9.19 9.64
N LEU A 203 9.21 -8.86 10.28
CA LEU A 203 7.87 -9.29 9.87
C LEU A 203 7.51 -8.78 8.47
N HIS A 204 7.86 -7.54 8.14
CA HIS A 204 7.67 -6.98 6.80
C HIS A 204 8.43 -7.76 5.73
N ALA A 205 9.72 -8.03 5.96
CA ALA A 205 10.56 -8.79 5.04
C ALA A 205 10.06 -10.23 4.91
N LEU A 206 9.75 -10.90 6.02
CA LEU A 206 9.20 -12.26 6.02
C LEU A 206 7.87 -12.33 5.26
N ALA A 207 6.98 -11.35 5.43
CA ALA A 207 5.74 -11.28 4.65
C ALA A 207 6.04 -11.14 3.15
N ALA A 208 6.96 -10.27 2.75
CA ALA A 208 7.34 -10.13 1.34
C ALA A 208 7.92 -11.43 0.74
N LEU A 209 8.74 -12.15 1.51
CA LEU A 209 9.28 -13.46 1.10
C LEU A 209 8.19 -14.53 1.04
N TRP A 210 7.27 -14.56 2.00
CA TRP A 210 6.11 -15.47 1.98
C TRP A 210 5.22 -15.22 0.76
N HIS A 211 4.93 -13.96 0.46
CA HIS A 211 4.22 -13.56 -0.76
C HIS A 211 4.95 -14.02 -2.03
N HIS A 212 6.28 -13.93 -2.04
CA HIS A 212 7.10 -14.32 -3.19
C HIS A 212 7.21 -15.84 -3.39
N PHE A 213 7.50 -16.60 -2.33
CA PHE A 213 7.81 -18.02 -2.44
C PHE A 213 6.60 -18.94 -2.26
N VAL A 214 5.70 -18.60 -1.32
CA VAL A 214 4.53 -19.42 -0.99
C VAL A 214 3.33 -18.99 -1.81
N LYS A 215 2.96 -17.70 -1.74
CA LYS A 215 1.83 -17.15 -2.50
C LYS A 215 2.12 -16.94 -3.98
N ARG A 216 3.41 -16.88 -4.35
CA ARG A 216 3.94 -16.70 -5.71
C ARG A 216 3.40 -15.47 -6.45
N ASP A 217 2.96 -14.46 -5.71
CA ASP A 217 2.41 -13.25 -6.28
C ASP A 217 3.49 -12.21 -6.62
N ALA A 218 3.05 -11.08 -7.18
CA ALA A 218 3.96 -10.05 -7.66
C ALA A 218 4.44 -9.08 -6.57
N THR A 219 4.08 -9.24 -5.29
CA THR A 219 4.32 -8.24 -4.23
C THR A 219 5.77 -7.76 -4.20
N LEU A 220 6.74 -8.69 -4.12
CA LEU A 220 8.17 -8.35 -4.13
C LEU A 220 8.65 -7.90 -5.52
N ARG A 221 8.19 -8.55 -6.59
CA ARG A 221 8.58 -8.24 -7.98
C ARG A 221 8.17 -6.84 -8.44
N ARG A 222 7.22 -6.21 -7.76
CA ARG A 222 6.78 -4.84 -8.04
C ARG A 222 7.72 -3.79 -7.44
N MET A 223 8.62 -4.21 -6.54
CA MET A 223 9.59 -3.35 -5.86
C MET A 223 11.03 -3.56 -6.36
N THR A 224 11.18 -3.99 -7.61
CA THR A 224 12.48 -4.11 -8.29
C THR A 224 12.57 -3.11 -9.45
N PHE A 225 13.79 -2.81 -9.90
CA PHE A 225 14.01 -1.97 -11.08
C PHE A 225 13.58 -2.65 -12.39
#